data_AF-A0AAW0ACD8-F1
#
_entry.id   AF-A0AAW0ACD8-F1
#
_cell.length_a   1.000
_cell.length_b   1.000
_cell.length_c   1.000
_cell.angle_alpha   90.00
_cell.angle_beta   90.00
_cell.angle_gamma   90.00
#
_symmetry.space_group_name_H-M   'P 1'
#
loop_
_entity.id
_entity.type
_entity.pdbx_description
1 polymer ?
#
loop_
_entity_poly.entity_id
_entity_poly.type
_entity_poly.pdbx_seq_one_letter_code
_entity_poly.pdbx_strand_id
1 'polypeptide(L)'
;MIGSGPDRVPSSADRKQARRELHNAAERQRRVDLTKALLELSSLLFPVPPDRPPTRIDIINSAIAHIRATQDQTELAAQEMRIMDNELAILRYEVNDWRTSAGVVPLKEPARRQNGGEEGLHLQWLDGDWA
;
A
#
# COMPACT_ATOMS: atom_id res chain seq x y z
N MET A 1 -54.50 10.77 32.22
CA MET A 1 -53.94 11.53 31.09
C MET A 1 -52.89 12.49 31.65
N ILE A 2 -51.60 12.17 31.50
CA ILE A 2 -50.49 13.03 31.93
C ILE A 2 -50.08 13.85 30.71
N GLY A 3 -50.29 15.16 30.78
CA GLY A 3 -50.02 16.08 29.68
C GLY A 3 -48.52 16.26 29.44
N SER A 4 -48.08 16.00 28.21
CA SER A 4 -46.83 16.52 27.68
C SER A 4 -46.87 18.05 27.74
N GLY A 5 -45.97 18.66 28.51
CA GLY A 5 -45.71 20.10 28.42
C GLY A 5 -45.24 20.47 27.00
N PRO A 6 -45.47 21.71 26.55
CA PRO A 6 -45.13 22.09 25.18
C PRO A 6 -43.64 21.96 24.94
N ASP A 7 -43.27 21.24 23.87
CA ASP A 7 -41.91 21.19 23.35
C ASP A 7 -41.39 22.62 23.17
N ARG A 8 -40.41 23.00 24.00
CA ARG A 8 -39.85 24.34 23.99
C ARG A 8 -39.09 24.53 22.68
N VAL A 9 -39.50 25.53 21.89
CA VAL A 9 -38.81 25.88 20.64
C VAL A 9 -37.34 26.24 20.96
N PRO A 10 -36.36 25.57 20.34
CA PRO A 10 -34.96 25.78 20.66
C PRO A 10 -34.51 27.19 20.29
N SER A 11 -33.83 27.85 21.23
CA SER A 11 -33.29 29.20 21.06
C SER A 11 -32.15 29.20 20.03
N SER A 12 -31.79 30.38 19.53
CA SER A 12 -30.63 30.53 18.64
C SER A 12 -29.33 30.02 19.27
N ALA A 13 -29.18 30.19 20.59
CA ALA A 13 -28.05 29.66 21.35
C ALA A 13 -28.07 28.12 21.40
N ASP A 14 -29.23 27.51 21.62
CA ASP A 14 -29.38 26.04 21.63
C ASP A 14 -29.05 25.44 20.26
N ARG A 15 -29.48 26.09 19.17
CA ARG A 15 -29.14 25.67 17.80
C ARG A 15 -27.65 25.79 17.52
N LYS A 16 -26.99 26.84 18.01
CA LYS A 16 -25.54 27.02 17.88
C LYS A 16 -24.76 25.97 18.68
N GLN A 17 -25.22 25.66 19.89
CA GLN A 17 -24.62 24.63 20.72
C GLN A 17 -24.79 23.24 20.10
N ALA A 18 -25.99 22.88 19.64
CA ALA A 18 -26.23 21.63 18.91
C ALA A 18 -25.34 21.51 17.67
N ARG A 19 -25.14 22.60 16.90
CA ARG A 19 -24.22 22.61 15.75
C ARG A 19 -22.77 22.36 16.16
N ARG A 20 -22.32 22.90 17.29
CA ARG A 20 -20.96 22.66 17.83
C ARG A 20 -20.80 21.22 18.30
N GLU A 21 -21.80 20.65 18.95
CA GLU A 21 -21.79 19.27 19.41
C GLU A 21 -21.72 18.28 18.24
N LEU A 22 -22.54 18.50 17.20
CA LEU A 22 -22.48 17.73 15.97
C LEU A 22 -21.11 17.81 15.30
N HIS A 23 -20.54 19.02 15.20
CA HIS A 23 -19.19 19.21 14.65
C HIS A 23 -18.12 18.50 15.48
N ASN A 24 -18.18 18.59 16.81
CA ASN A 24 -17.23 17.93 17.71
C ASN A 24 -17.36 16.40 17.66
N ALA A 25 -18.57 15.89 17.49
CA ALA A 25 -18.82 14.47 17.28
C ALA A 25 -18.21 13.99 15.96
N ALA A 26 -18.43 14.72 14.86
CA ALA A 26 -17.84 14.43 13.56
C ALA A 26 -16.30 14.43 13.60
N GLU A 27 -15.69 15.45 14.20
CA GLU A 27 -14.22 15.50 14.32
C GLU A 27 -13.67 14.42 15.25
N ARG A 28 -14.40 14.02 16.30
CA ARG A 28 -14.01 12.87 17.13
C ARG A 28 -14.01 11.59 16.30
N GLN A 29 -15.02 11.36 15.47
CA GLN A 29 -15.08 10.20 14.59
C GLN A 29 -13.92 10.21 13.59
N ARG A 30 -13.68 11.34 12.93
CA ARG A 30 -12.54 11.52 12.01
C ARG A 30 -11.20 11.19 12.66
N ARG A 31 -11.00 11.58 13.93
CA ARG A 31 -9.78 11.25 14.69
C ARG A 31 -9.65 9.77 15.01
N VAL A 32 -10.77 9.08 15.27
CA VAL A 32 -10.79 7.62 15.48
C VAL A 32 -10.40 6.92 14.18
N ASP A 33 -10.99 7.31 13.07
CA ASP A 33 -10.72 6.72 11.75
C ASP A 33 -9.25 6.91 11.35
N LEU A 34 -8.71 8.13 11.53
CA LEU A 34 -7.29 8.40 11.29
C LEU A 34 -6.38 7.56 12.18
N THR A 35 -6.74 7.37 13.45
CA THR A 35 -5.93 6.56 14.37
C THR A 35 -5.95 5.09 13.98
N LYS A 36 -7.10 4.58 13.51
CA LYS A 36 -7.22 3.23 12.96
C LYS A 36 -6.32 3.03 11.75
N ALA A 37 -6.36 3.96 10.79
CA ALA A 37 -5.50 3.90 9.59
C ALA A 37 -4.00 3.92 9.95
N LEU A 38 -3.58 4.72 10.94
CA LEU A 38 -2.20 4.72 11.42
C LEU A 38 -1.79 3.41 12.08
N LEU A 39 -2.70 2.76 12.80
CA LEU A 39 -2.44 1.46 13.42
C LEU A 39 -2.29 0.37 12.36
N GLU A 40 -3.17 0.35 11.36
CA GLU A 40 -3.07 -0.55 10.20
C GLU A 40 -1.73 -0.36 9.48
N LEU A 41 -1.35 0.89 9.20
CA LEU A 41 -0.04 1.20 8.60
C LEU A 41 1.13 0.69 9.47
N SER A 42 1.06 0.90 10.79
CA SER A 42 2.12 0.44 11.69
C SER A 42 2.30 -1.09 11.67
N SER A 43 1.21 -1.85 11.53
CA SER A 43 1.28 -3.31 11.47
C SER A 43 1.99 -3.84 10.23
N LEU A 44 1.96 -3.09 9.12
CA LEU A 44 2.68 -3.43 7.90
C LEU A 44 4.18 -3.11 8.00
N LEU A 45 4.51 -2.01 8.69
CA LEU A 45 5.88 -1.51 8.78
C LEU A 45 6.71 -2.18 9.87
N PHE A 46 6.06 -2.66 10.94
CA PHE A 46 6.69 -3.29 12.08
C PHE A 46 6.13 -4.71 12.29
N PRO A 47 6.53 -5.70 11.47
CA PRO A 47 6.07 -7.09 11.63
C PRO A 47 6.43 -7.69 12.99
N VAL A 48 7.54 -7.22 13.56
CA VAL A 48 7.97 -7.50 14.94
C VAL A 48 7.74 -6.25 15.78
N PRO A 49 7.06 -6.35 16.93
CA PRO A 49 6.79 -5.20 17.77
C PRO A 49 8.10 -4.56 18.26
N PRO A 50 8.27 -3.24 18.09
CA PRO A 50 9.45 -2.53 18.55
C PRO A 50 9.50 -2.43 20.09
N ASP A 51 10.70 -2.22 20.63
CA ASP A 51 10.94 -2.10 22.09
C ASP A 51 10.14 -0.99 22.78
N ARG A 52 9.69 0.02 22.01
CA ARG A 52 8.80 1.09 22.48
C ARG A 52 7.62 1.26 21.54
N PRO A 53 6.44 1.68 22.03
CA PRO A 53 5.31 1.98 21.15
C PRO A 53 5.69 3.10 20.17
N PRO A 54 5.44 2.91 18.87
CA PRO A 54 5.80 3.89 17.85
C PRO A 54 4.87 5.11 17.92
N THR A 55 5.43 6.31 17.78
CA THR A 55 4.66 7.56 17.69
C THR A 55 4.11 7.75 16.27
N ARG A 56 3.17 8.69 16.10
CA ARG A 56 2.64 9.04 14.76
C ARG A 56 3.74 9.45 13.78
N ILE A 57 4.73 10.21 14.25
CA ILE A 57 5.87 10.65 13.42
C ILE A 57 6.77 9.46 13.09
N ASP A 58 7.04 8.56 14.05
CA ASP A 58 7.81 7.35 13.80
C ASP A 58 7.17 6.50 12.69
N ILE A 59 5.85 6.26 12.77
CA ILE A 59 5.09 5.48 11.78
C ILE A 59 5.21 6.11 10.39
N ILE A 60 5.01 7.42 10.27
CA ILE A 60 5.07 8.12 8.97
C ILE A 60 6.48 8.09 8.37
N ASN A 61 7.50 8.37 9.18
CA ASN A 61 8.89 8.36 8.71
C ASN A 61 9.33 6.96 8.29
N SER A 62 8.96 5.94 9.08
CA SER A 62 9.20 4.54 8.72
C SER A 62 8.45 4.15 7.44
N ALA A 63 7.24 4.66 7.21
CA ALA A 63 6.50 4.43 5.97
C ALA A 63 7.25 4.97 4.75
N ILE A 64 7.74 6.22 4.85
CA ILE A 64 8.51 6.85 3.78
C ILE A 64 9.80 6.07 3.51
N ALA A 65 10.52 5.68 4.57
CA ALA A 65 11.74 4.89 4.45
C ALA A 65 11.46 3.52 3.81
N HIS A 66 10.37 2.85 4.20
CA HIS A 66 9.98 1.56 3.65
C HIS A 66 9.63 1.64 2.17
N ILE A 67 8.88 2.66 1.75
CA ILE A 67 8.55 2.89 0.33
C ILE A 67 9.82 3.10 -0.48
N ARG A 68 10.74 3.95 -0.01
CA ARG A 68 12.03 4.19 -0.69
C ARG A 68 12.86 2.91 -0.80
N ALA A 69 13.02 2.18 0.31
CA ALA A 69 13.75 0.93 0.32
C ALA A 69 13.13 -0.10 -0.65
N THR A 70 11.80 -0.17 -0.72
CA THR A 70 11.11 -1.06 -1.66
C THR A 70 11.35 -0.65 -3.11
N GLN A 71 11.32 0.65 -3.42
CA GLN A 71 11.64 1.16 -4.75
C GLN A 71 13.07 0.80 -5.15
N ASP A 72 14.05 1.09 -4.29
CA ASP A 72 15.46 0.77 -4.52
C ASP A 72 15.67 -0.75 -4.73
N GLN A 73 14.99 -1.58 -3.93
CA GLN A 73 15.03 -3.04 -4.08
C GLN A 73 14.43 -3.51 -5.40
N THR A 74 13.30 -2.93 -5.83
CA THR A 74 12.68 -3.30 -7.11
C THR A 74 13.56 -2.91 -8.29
N GLU A 75 14.24 -1.78 -8.24
CA GLU A 75 15.18 -1.34 -9.27
C GLU A 75 16.39 -2.27 -9.34
N LEU A 76 16.99 -2.58 -8.18
CA LEU A 76 18.13 -3.50 -8.09
C LEU A 76 17.76 -4.90 -8.59
N ALA A 77 16.60 -5.43 -8.19
CA ALA A 77 16.13 -6.73 -8.64
C ALA A 77 15.91 -6.75 -10.16
N ALA A 78 15.35 -5.68 -10.73
CA ALA A 78 15.16 -5.57 -12.17
C ALA A 78 16.50 -5.49 -12.92
N GLN A 79 17.49 -4.79 -12.37
CA GLN A 79 18.84 -4.74 -12.92
C GLN A 79 19.50 -6.12 -12.90
N GLU A 80 19.46 -6.80 -11.77
CA GLU A 80 20.06 -8.13 -11.60
C GLU A 80 19.40 -9.16 -12.53
N MET A 81 18.07 -9.13 -12.64
CA MET A 81 17.35 -9.98 -13.59
C MET A 81 17.80 -9.76 -15.05
N ARG A 82 18.08 -8.52 -15.45
CA ARG A 82 18.59 -8.24 -16.81
C ARG A 82 20.00 -8.81 -17.03
N ILE A 83 20.85 -8.73 -16.02
CA ILE A 83 22.21 -9.30 -16.07
C ILE A 83 22.11 -10.83 -16.22
N MET A 84 21.32 -11.48 -15.36
CA MET A 84 21.11 -12.92 -15.40
C MET A 84 20.50 -13.39 -16.73
N ASP A 85 19.53 -12.66 -17.28
CA ASP A 85 18.90 -12.97 -18.57
C ASP A 85 19.93 -12.91 -19.71
N ASN A 86 20.82 -11.92 -19.69
CA ASN A 86 21.90 -11.79 -20.66
C ASN A 86 22.95 -12.91 -20.51
N GLU A 87 23.39 -13.21 -19.30
CA GLU A 87 24.32 -14.32 -19.03
C GLU A 87 23.74 -15.66 -19.48
N LEU A 88 22.46 -15.91 -19.18
CA LEU A 88 21.77 -17.12 -19.61
C LEU A 88 21.67 -17.21 -21.15
N ALA A 89 21.46 -16.08 -21.84
CA ALA A 89 21.45 -16.03 -23.30
C ALA A 89 22.83 -16.39 -23.90
N ILE A 90 23.91 -15.85 -23.33
CA ILE A 90 25.29 -16.15 -23.74
C ILE A 90 25.60 -17.63 -23.51
N LEU A 91 25.35 -18.14 -22.30
CA LEU A 91 25.59 -19.55 -21.98
C LEU A 91 24.78 -20.50 -22.88
N ARG A 92 23.52 -20.14 -23.18
CA ARG A 92 22.70 -20.90 -24.11
C ARG A 92 23.28 -20.90 -25.51
N TYR A 93 23.81 -19.78 -25.98
CA TYR A 93 24.48 -19.69 -27.27
C TYR A 93 25.70 -20.62 -27.33
N GLU A 94 26.60 -20.56 -26.33
CA GLU A 94 27.80 -21.39 -26.28
C GLU A 94 27.47 -22.89 -26.22
N VAL A 95 26.53 -23.27 -25.35
CA VAL A 95 26.07 -24.66 -25.24
C VAL A 95 25.46 -25.13 -26.56
N ASN A 96 24.70 -24.29 -27.25
CA ASN A 96 24.10 -24.64 -28.52
C ASN A 96 25.12 -24.80 -29.64
N ASP A 97 26.22 -24.02 -29.63
CA ASP A 97 27.32 -24.18 -30.57
C ASP A 97 27.98 -25.57 -30.42
N TRP A 98 28.26 -25.98 -29.18
CA TRP A 98 28.79 -27.32 -28.89
C TRP A 98 27.80 -28.43 -29.22
N ARG A 99 26.51 -28.24 -28.94
CA ARG A 99 25.46 -29.22 -29.30
C ARG A 99 25.36 -29.39 -30.81
N THR A 100 25.37 -28.29 -31.55
CA THR A 100 25.31 -28.31 -33.02
C THR A 100 26.53 -29.04 -33.58
N SER A 101 27.73 -28.74 -33.05
CA SER A 101 28.97 -29.43 -33.42
C SER A 101 28.93 -30.94 -33.13
N ALA A 102 28.20 -31.35 -32.08
CA ALA A 102 28.00 -32.76 -31.72
C ALA A 102 26.79 -33.42 -32.41
N GLY A 103 26.07 -32.73 -33.31
CA GLY A 103 24.85 -33.23 -33.97
C GLY A 103 23.63 -33.34 -33.04
N VAL A 104 23.65 -32.68 -31.88
CA VAL A 104 22.57 -32.65 -30.90
C VAL A 104 21.69 -31.41 -31.13
N VAL A 105 20.38 -31.56 -30.96
CA VAL A 105 19.41 -30.46 -31.12
C VAL A 105 19.71 -29.30 -30.14
N PRO A 106 19.72 -28.04 -30.62
CA PRO A 106 19.88 -26.86 -29.78
C PRO A 106 18.74 -26.68 -28.74
N LEU A 107 19.10 -26.14 -27.59
CA LEU A 107 18.18 -25.73 -26.54
C LEU A 107 17.47 -24.43 -26.94
N LYS A 108 16.15 -24.39 -26.73
CA LYS A 108 15.33 -23.19 -26.91
C LYS A 108 15.26 -22.41 -25.61
N GLU A 109 15.04 -21.10 -25.73
CA GLU A 109 14.72 -20.28 -24.57
C GLU A 109 13.41 -20.77 -23.92
N PRO A 110 13.38 -20.97 -22.59
CA PRO A 110 12.15 -21.34 -21.91
C PRO A 110 11.13 -20.21 -22.04
N ALA A 111 9.86 -20.56 -22.20
CA ALA A 111 8.80 -19.56 -22.20
C ALA A 111 8.83 -18.80 -20.86
N ARG A 112 9.13 -17.49 -20.92
CA ARG A 112 9.01 -16.62 -19.75
C ARG A 112 7.56 -16.72 -19.29
N ARG A 113 7.33 -17.13 -18.04
CA ARG A 113 5.99 -16.99 -17.44
C ARG A 113 5.69 -15.50 -17.48
N GLN A 114 4.82 -15.08 -18.40
CA GLN A 114 4.18 -13.78 -18.29
C GLN A 114 3.48 -13.81 -16.94
N ASN A 115 3.76 -12.81 -16.10
CA ASN A 115 3.13 -12.67 -14.81
C ASN A 115 1.62 -12.96 -14.99
N GLY A 116 1.12 -13.95 -14.25
CA GLY A 116 -0.30 -14.28 -14.29
C GLY A 116 -1.08 -13.03 -13.93
N GLY A 117 -1.93 -12.58 -14.86
CA GLY A 117 -2.87 -11.49 -14.66
C GLY A 117 -2.20 -10.15 -14.41
N GLU A 118 -2.17 -9.32 -15.44
CA GLU A 118 -2.38 -7.88 -15.29
C GLU A 118 -3.80 -7.63 -14.73
N GLU A 119 -4.13 -8.18 -13.57
CA GLU A 119 -4.98 -7.44 -12.63
C GLU A 119 -4.05 -6.36 -12.11
N GLY A 120 -4.04 -5.25 -12.86
CA GLY A 120 -3.34 -4.07 -12.44
C GLY A 120 -3.61 -3.86 -10.95
N LEU A 121 -2.55 -3.62 -10.20
CA LEU A 121 -2.64 -2.79 -9.01
C LEU A 121 -3.07 -1.40 -9.49
N HIS A 122 -4.29 -1.30 -10.00
CA HIS A 122 -5.08 -0.10 -10.11
C HIS A 122 -5.38 0.26 -8.66
N LEU A 123 -4.37 0.83 -8.01
CA LEU A 123 -4.52 1.57 -6.78
C LEU A 123 -5.42 2.74 -7.17
N GLN A 124 -6.73 2.47 -7.12
CA GLN A 124 -7.84 3.40 -7.24
C GLN A 124 -7.85 4.29 -6.00
N TRP A 125 -6.73 4.97 -5.75
CA TRP A 125 -6.58 5.95 -4.71
C TRP A 125 -6.27 7.25 -5.43
N LEU A 126 -7.33 7.92 -5.91
CA LEU A 126 -7.43 9.40 -6.00
C LEU A 126 -8.73 9.93 -6.66
N ASP A 127 -9.79 9.13 -6.82
CA ASP A 127 -11.14 9.67 -7.11
C ASP A 127 -12.04 9.50 -5.88
N GLY A 128 -11.62 10.09 -4.76
CA GLY A 128 -12.48 10.31 -3.61
C GLY A 128 -12.84 11.78 -3.57
N ASP A 129 -14.03 12.12 -4.04
CA ASP A 129 -14.68 13.41 -3.78
C ASP A 129 -14.72 13.65 -2.27
N TRP A 130 -13.77 14.45 -1.76
CA TRP A 130 -13.85 15.01 -0.42
C TRP A 130 -14.78 16.23 -0.45
N ALA A 131 -16.09 15.97 -0.61
CA ALA A 131 -17.16 16.95 -0.46
C ALA A 131 -17.77 16.88 0.95
#